data_AF-A0A8H7ZAW2-F1
#
_entry.id   AF-A0A8H7ZAW2-F1
#
_cell.length_a   1.000
_cell.length_b   1.000
_cell.length_c   1.000
_cell.angle_alpha   90.00
_cell.angle_beta   90.00
_cell.angle_gamma   90.00
#
_symmetry.space_group_name_H-M   'P 1'
#
loop_
_entity.id
_entity.type
_entity.pdbx_description
1 polymer ?
#
loop_
_entity_poly.entity_id
_entity_poly.type
_entity_poly.pdbx_seq_one_letter_code
_entity_poly.pdbx_strand_id
1 'polypeptide(L)'
;MQALNDSMAYMQPPIRCVHLAKERSWTCLSYKITTPDDSSCLYTVGTSRSHPEVTLTRHLQPVPYTRQTSSLSRLSGQFSLSNLLGQSRHHHYHHQQTAQFNNNYLVGTATFHTFSSKIDIGLSTNHTIIMKRPDPLSTTRRFESLTPLGTLEWKSDGGPFGSLVSSNLKLVDARGRTVARYQKRSSSLSRENDVITLLVPELDGFLDIVVITCMATIEYRRVEDEAIEEVAGGV
;
A
#
# COMPACT_ATOMS: atom_id res chain seq x y z
N MET A 1 50.36 -7.37 16.09
CA MET A 1 49.13 -7.46 16.89
C MET A 1 48.77 -6.02 17.23
N GLN A 2 47.69 -5.40 16.75
CA GLN A 2 46.31 -5.86 16.82
C GLN A 2 45.52 -5.06 15.77
N ALA A 3 44.82 -5.76 14.86
CA ALA A 3 43.87 -5.15 13.95
C ALA A 3 42.61 -4.81 14.75
N LEU A 4 42.26 -3.52 14.84
CA LEU A 4 40.94 -3.10 15.30
C LEU A 4 40.00 -3.16 14.10
N ASN A 5 39.19 -4.21 14.09
CA ASN A 5 38.02 -4.33 13.22
C ASN A 5 37.01 -3.25 13.64
N ASP A 6 37.01 -2.12 12.94
CA ASP A 6 35.84 -1.24 12.87
C ASP A 6 34.79 -1.94 12.01
N SER A 7 33.92 -2.72 12.67
CA SER A 7 32.68 -3.17 12.07
C SER A 7 31.76 -1.96 11.91
N MET A 8 31.95 -1.20 10.83
CA MET A 8 30.90 -0.35 10.28
C MET A 8 29.74 -1.27 9.89
N ALA A 9 28.81 -1.47 10.82
CA ALA A 9 27.47 -1.91 10.49
C ALA A 9 26.91 -0.87 9.52
N TYR A 10 26.88 -1.21 8.23
CA TYR A 10 26.20 -0.44 7.19
C TYR A 10 24.71 -0.44 7.53
N MET A 11 24.28 0.44 8.44
CA MET A 11 22.88 0.77 8.62
C MET A 11 22.44 1.38 7.29
N GLN A 12 21.65 0.64 6.52
CA GLN A 12 21.04 1.17 5.32
C GLN A 12 20.31 2.47 5.70
N PRO A 13 20.44 3.54 4.90
CA PRO A 13 19.75 4.78 5.19
C PRO A 13 18.24 4.52 5.27
N PRO A 14 17.53 5.10 6.26
CA PRO A 14 16.11 4.90 6.44
C PRO A 14 15.32 5.23 5.17
N ILE A 15 14.29 4.44 4.88
CA ILE A 15 13.56 4.53 3.62
C ILE A 15 12.70 5.79 3.66
N ARG A 16 13.15 6.81 2.93
CA ARG A 16 12.47 8.11 2.85
C ARG A 16 11.41 8.18 1.76
N CYS A 17 11.42 7.23 0.82
CA CYS A 17 10.61 7.28 -0.38
C CYS A 17 10.26 5.86 -0.82
N VAL A 18 9.01 5.64 -1.25
CA VAL A 18 8.54 4.38 -1.82
C VAL A 18 7.65 4.65 -3.03
N HIS A 19 7.68 3.72 -3.98
CA HIS A 19 6.85 3.76 -5.18
C HIS A 19 5.62 2.88 -4.99
N LEU A 20 4.46 3.38 -5.38
CA LEU A 20 3.18 2.69 -5.34
C LEU A 20 2.77 2.32 -6.77
N ALA A 21 2.82 1.03 -7.08
CA ALA A 21 2.39 0.46 -8.34
C ALA A 21 1.00 -0.16 -8.19
N LYS A 22 0.06 0.28 -9.03
CA LYS A 22 -1.30 -0.24 -9.08
C LYS A 22 -1.36 -1.53 -9.89
N GLU A 23 -1.83 -2.61 -9.28
CA GLU A 23 -2.08 -3.89 -9.94
C GLU A 23 -3.60 -4.11 -10.00
N ARG A 24 -4.17 -4.06 -11.21
CA ARG A 24 -5.60 -4.33 -11.43
C ARG A 24 -5.76 -5.75 -11.97
N SER A 25 -6.49 -6.59 -11.24
CA SER A 25 -7.09 -7.78 -11.80
C SER A 25 -8.59 -7.55 -12.02
N TRP A 26 -9.25 -8.45 -12.75
CA TRP A 26 -10.69 -8.34 -12.99
C TRP A 26 -11.53 -8.43 -11.72
N THR A 27 -11.02 -9.05 -10.66
CA THR A 27 -11.75 -9.32 -9.41
C THR A 27 -11.22 -8.53 -8.21
N CYS A 28 -10.00 -7.99 -8.27
CA CYS A 28 -9.36 -7.34 -7.15
C CYS A 28 -8.50 -6.16 -7.59
N LEU A 29 -8.52 -5.10 -6.78
CA LEU A 29 -7.56 -4.02 -6.89
C LEU A 29 -6.49 -4.23 -5.81
N SER A 30 -5.23 -4.35 -6.21
CA SER A 30 -4.11 -4.48 -5.29
C SER A 30 -3.03 -3.45 -5.61
N TYR A 31 -2.19 -3.17 -4.63
CA TYR A 31 -1.03 -2.31 -4.84
C TYR A 31 0.22 -2.98 -4.32
N LYS A 32 1.33 -2.73 -5.02
CA LYS A 32 2.67 -3.06 -4.54
C LYS A 32 3.41 -1.79 -4.24
N ILE A 33 4.07 -1.79 -3.09
CA ILE A 33 4.87 -0.66 -2.63
C ILE A 33 6.32 -1.12 -2.63
N THR A 34 7.11 -0.49 -3.49
CA THR A 34 8.51 -0.87 -3.75
C THR A 34 9.48 0.21 -3.30
N THR A 35 10.74 -0.18 -3.15
CA THR A 35 11.84 0.76 -3.07
C THR A 35 11.94 1.62 -4.33
N PRO A 36 12.57 2.82 -4.28
CA PRO A 36 12.64 3.73 -5.42
C PRO A 36 13.37 3.17 -6.66
N ASP A 37 14.27 2.21 -6.45
CA ASP A 37 14.98 1.47 -7.51
C ASP A 37 14.16 0.31 -8.09
N ASP A 38 12.91 0.13 -7.63
CA ASP A 38 11.98 -0.94 -8.00
C ASP A 38 12.55 -2.36 -7.80
N SER A 39 13.64 -2.52 -7.02
CA SER A 39 14.29 -3.82 -6.81
C SER A 39 13.54 -4.70 -5.80
N SER A 40 12.87 -4.06 -4.85
CA SER A 40 12.38 -4.71 -3.63
C SER A 40 10.93 -4.35 -3.36
N CYS A 41 10.06 -5.36 -3.24
CA CYS A 41 8.69 -5.18 -2.76
C CYS A 41 8.68 -5.13 -1.23
N LEU A 42 8.32 -3.96 -0.67
CA LEU A 42 8.27 -3.72 0.76
C LEU A 42 6.88 -4.03 1.33
N TYR A 43 5.82 -3.71 0.59
CA TYR A 43 4.45 -3.97 1.01
C TYR A 43 3.56 -4.43 -0.14
N THR A 44 2.55 -5.21 0.24
CA THR A 44 1.38 -5.48 -0.60
C THR A 44 0.14 -4.93 0.09
N VAL A 45 -0.69 -4.23 -0.68
CA VAL A 45 -1.98 -3.71 -0.25
C VAL A 45 -3.07 -4.50 -0.95
N GLY A 46 -3.91 -5.19 -0.19
CA GLY A 46 -5.12 -5.84 -0.68
C GLY A 46 -6.33 -4.94 -0.47
N THR A 47 -7.24 -4.90 -1.45
CA THR A 47 -8.56 -4.30 -1.27
C THR A 47 -9.64 -5.33 -1.56
N SER A 48 -10.76 -5.23 -0.86
CA SER A 48 -11.92 -6.09 -1.12
C SER A 48 -13.04 -5.29 -1.77
N ARG A 49 -13.70 -5.89 -2.77
CA ARG A 49 -14.91 -5.33 -3.39
C ARG A 49 -16.18 -5.69 -2.64
N SER A 50 -16.18 -6.82 -1.92
CA SER A 50 -17.37 -7.29 -1.19
C SER A 50 -17.52 -6.63 0.18
N HIS A 51 -16.40 -6.25 0.78
CA HIS A 51 -16.35 -5.52 2.04
C HIS A 51 -15.37 -4.38 1.85
N PRO A 52 -15.76 -3.12 2.09
CA PRO A 52 -14.90 -1.97 1.88
C PRO A 52 -13.80 -1.98 2.95
N GLU A 53 -12.70 -2.68 2.63
CA GLU A 53 -11.56 -2.95 3.51
C GLU A 53 -10.24 -2.82 2.73
N VAL A 54 -9.21 -2.32 3.42
CA VAL A 54 -7.81 -2.31 2.97
C VAL A 54 -6.95 -3.09 3.95
N THR A 55 -6.17 -4.05 3.45
CA THR A 55 -5.22 -4.83 4.26
C THR A 55 -3.80 -4.49 3.81
N LEU A 56 -2.91 -4.16 4.76
CA LEU A 56 -1.50 -3.90 4.49
C LEU A 56 -0.61 -5.02 5.05
N THR A 57 0.18 -5.63 4.18
CA THR A 57 1.16 -6.66 4.54
C THR A 57 2.55 -6.17 4.20
N ARG A 58 3.48 -6.22 5.17
CA ARG A 58 4.90 -5.91 5.02
C ARG A 58 5.70 -7.18 4.73
N HIS A 59 6.67 -7.09 3.84
CA HIS A 59 7.59 -8.18 3.52
C HIS A 59 8.93 -7.93 4.21
N LEU A 60 9.30 -8.77 5.19
CA LEU A 60 10.54 -8.60 5.95
C LEU A 60 11.78 -9.04 5.15
N GLN A 61 11.60 -9.92 4.17
CA GLN A 61 12.60 -10.21 3.17
C GLN A 61 12.16 -9.57 1.85
N PRO A 62 12.96 -8.65 1.28
CA PRO A 62 12.65 -8.04 0.00
C PRO A 62 12.41 -9.11 -1.05
N VAL A 63 11.18 -9.21 -1.55
CA VAL A 63 10.86 -10.07 -2.69
C VAL A 63 11.32 -9.30 -3.93
N PRO A 64 12.19 -9.89 -4.79
CA PRO A 64 12.60 -9.25 -6.03
C PRO A 64 11.35 -8.87 -6.83
N TYR A 65 11.17 -7.57 -7.07
CA TYR A 65 10.01 -7.12 -7.82
C TYR A 65 10.29 -7.24 -9.32
N THR A 66 9.74 -8.28 -9.95
CA THR A 66 9.71 -8.37 -11.42
C THR A 66 8.47 -7.67 -11.93
N ARG A 67 8.65 -6.50 -12.54
CA ARG A 67 7.58 -5.81 -13.24
C ARG A 67 7.09 -6.73 -14.35
N GLN A 68 5.84 -7.21 -14.28
CA GLN A 68 5.24 -7.94 -15.39
C GLN A 68 5.13 -6.98 -16.58
N THR A 69 6.10 -7.06 -17.49
CA THR A 69 5.93 -6.61 -18.86
C THR A 69 5.01 -7.64 -19.51
N SER A 70 3.85 -7.20 -19.96
CA SER A 70 2.97 -7.99 -20.82
C SER A 70 3.71 -8.30 -22.13
N SER A 71 4.56 -9.31 -22.12
CA SER A 71 5.11 -9.92 -23.32
C SER A 71 4.19 -11.06 -23.68
N LEU A 72 3.47 -10.89 -24.79
CA LEU A 72 2.73 -11.93 -25.48
C LEU A 72 3.53 -13.23 -25.49
N SER A 73 2.90 -14.29 -24.99
CA SER A 73 3.43 -15.65 -24.89
C SER A 73 4.04 -16.09 -26.22
N ARG A 74 5.36 -16.09 -26.32
CA ARG A 74 6.05 -16.81 -27.39
C ARG A 74 6.08 -18.28 -27.02
N LEU A 75 5.20 -19.02 -27.68
CA LEU A 75 5.25 -20.47 -27.82
C LEU A 75 6.64 -20.89 -28.31
N SER A 76 7.44 -21.50 -27.45
CA SER A 76 8.54 -22.37 -27.88
C SER A 76 8.42 -23.65 -27.08
N GLY A 77 7.79 -24.63 -27.73
CA GLY A 77 7.57 -25.97 -27.19
C GLY A 77 8.88 -26.73 -27.07
N GLN A 78 9.02 -27.43 -25.95
CA GLN A 78 9.76 -28.67 -25.85
C GLN A 78 8.88 -29.65 -25.10
N PHE A 79 8.28 -30.57 -25.86
CA PHE A 79 7.42 -31.63 -25.38
C PHE A 79 8.32 -32.79 -24.92
N SER A 80 8.31 -33.10 -23.62
CA SER A 80 8.92 -34.33 -23.11
C SER A 80 7.85 -35.42 -23.04
N LEU A 81 7.97 -36.45 -23.89
CA LEU A 81 7.01 -37.56 -24.03
C LEU A 81 7.23 -38.67 -22.99
N SER A 82 7.35 -38.33 -21.70
CA SER A 82 7.68 -39.32 -20.66
C SER A 82 6.49 -40.00 -19.98
N ASN A 83 5.24 -39.75 -20.37
CA ASN A 83 4.07 -40.29 -19.66
C ASN A 83 3.21 -41.25 -20.50
N LEU A 84 3.82 -41.97 -21.44
CA LEU A 84 3.15 -43.06 -22.15
C LEU A 84 3.39 -44.38 -21.41
N LEU A 85 2.63 -44.62 -20.33
CA LEU A 85 2.14 -45.93 -19.87
C LEU A 85 1.57 -45.82 -18.45
N GLY A 86 0.28 -46.12 -18.33
CA GLY A 86 -0.24 -46.89 -17.21
C GLY A 86 -0.69 -46.13 -15.96
N GLN A 87 -2.02 -46.12 -15.82
CA GLN A 87 -2.78 -46.23 -14.58
C GLN A 87 -3.49 -45.00 -14.05
N SER A 88 -4.76 -45.27 -13.84
CA SER A 88 -5.90 -44.42 -13.57
C SER A 88 -6.04 -44.06 -12.10
N ARG A 89 -6.42 -42.80 -11.89
CA ARG A 89 -7.29 -42.24 -10.85
C ARG A 89 -6.67 -41.91 -9.47
N HIS A 90 -6.98 -40.67 -9.08
CA HIS A 90 -6.86 -40.00 -7.78
C HIS A 90 -5.48 -39.46 -7.40
N HIS A 91 -5.02 -38.43 -8.12
CA HIS A 91 -4.09 -37.46 -7.55
C HIS A 91 -4.81 -36.63 -6.47
N HIS A 92 -4.61 -37.03 -5.21
CA HIS A 92 -4.57 -36.06 -4.12
C HIS A 92 -3.50 -35.02 -4.48
N TYR A 93 -3.92 -33.76 -4.61
CA TYR A 93 -3.00 -32.64 -4.59
C TYR A 93 -2.35 -32.57 -3.20
N HIS A 94 -1.25 -33.30 -3.02
CA HIS A 94 -0.26 -32.92 -2.03
C HIS A 94 0.34 -31.59 -2.51
N HIS A 95 -0.21 -30.48 -2.02
CA HIS A 95 0.56 -29.26 -1.90
C HIS A 95 1.79 -29.61 -1.06
N GLN A 96 2.93 -29.83 -1.73
CA GLN A 96 4.22 -29.69 -1.10
C GLN A 96 4.33 -28.23 -0.66
N GLN A 97 3.91 -27.98 0.58
CA GLN A 97 4.39 -26.85 1.35
C GLN A 97 5.88 -27.07 1.53
N THR A 98 6.67 -26.58 0.57
CA THR A 98 7.99 -26.08 0.94
C THR A 98 7.71 -24.99 1.96
N ALA A 99 8.13 -25.22 3.20
CA ALA A 99 8.12 -24.22 4.25
C ALA A 99 9.09 -23.11 3.86
N GLN A 100 8.70 -22.27 2.89
CA GLN A 100 9.18 -20.92 2.83
C GLN A 100 8.70 -20.28 4.13
N PHE A 101 9.64 -19.88 4.98
CA PHE A 101 9.36 -18.92 6.05
C PHE A 101 8.70 -17.73 5.39
N ASN A 102 7.36 -17.69 5.43
CA ASN A 102 6.58 -16.64 4.82
C ASN A 102 6.73 -15.45 5.77
N ASN A 103 7.84 -14.72 5.63
CA ASN A 103 8.24 -13.58 6.45
C ASN A 103 7.39 -12.33 6.13
N ASN A 104 6.09 -12.56 5.96
CA ASN A 104 5.08 -11.57 5.72
C ASN A 104 4.46 -11.20 7.06
N TYR A 105 4.47 -9.92 7.37
CA TYR A 105 3.91 -9.39 8.59
C TYR A 105 2.67 -8.56 8.25
N LEU A 106 1.52 -8.95 8.79
CA LEU A 106 0.34 -8.11 8.71
C LEU A 106 0.62 -6.83 9.50
N VAL A 107 0.57 -5.68 8.84
CA VAL A 107 0.73 -4.37 9.51
C VAL A 107 -0.59 -3.94 10.11
N GLY A 108 -1.67 -4.08 9.34
CA GLY A 108 -3.00 -3.74 9.81
C GLY A 108 -4.06 -3.78 8.72
N THR A 109 -5.28 -3.51 9.16
CA THR A 109 -6.49 -3.51 8.35
C THR A 109 -7.26 -2.23 8.59
N ALA A 110 -7.67 -1.55 7.51
CA ALA A 110 -8.57 -0.41 7.52
C ALA A 110 -9.96 -0.83 7.05
N THR A 111 -11.00 -0.49 7.81
CA THR A 111 -12.41 -0.75 7.46
C THR A 111 -13.17 0.57 7.28
N PHE A 112 -14.04 0.60 6.28
CA PHE A 112 -14.82 1.78 5.93
C PHE A 112 -16.28 1.62 6.33
N HIS A 113 -16.88 2.69 6.87
CA HIS A 113 -18.27 2.70 7.28
C HIS A 113 -19.15 3.34 6.21
N THR A 114 -20.23 2.67 5.81
CA THR A 114 -21.11 3.14 4.71
C THR A 114 -21.84 4.46 5.03
N PHE A 115 -22.20 4.68 6.30
CA PHE A 115 -22.97 5.87 6.72
C PHE A 115 -22.14 6.89 7.50
N SER A 116 -20.81 6.75 7.50
CA SER A 116 -19.93 7.60 8.30
C SER A 116 -18.64 7.92 7.55
N SER A 117 -18.07 9.08 7.87
CA SER A 117 -16.72 9.46 7.41
C SER A 117 -15.58 8.77 8.15
N LYS A 118 -15.93 7.92 9.12
CA LYS A 118 -15.02 7.19 9.98
C LYS A 118 -14.35 6.05 9.21
N ILE A 119 -13.05 5.90 9.43
CA ILE A 119 -12.23 4.79 8.99
C ILE A 119 -11.58 4.21 10.25
N ASP A 120 -11.80 2.94 10.51
CA ASP A 120 -11.18 2.24 11.63
C ASP A 120 -9.98 1.45 11.14
N ILE A 121 -8.81 1.69 11.71
CA ILE A 121 -7.57 1.00 11.36
C ILE A 121 -7.08 0.19 12.56
N GLY A 122 -7.21 -1.13 12.48
CA GLY A 122 -6.61 -2.05 13.44
C GLY A 122 -5.18 -2.39 13.05
N LEU A 123 -4.21 -2.05 13.89
CA LEU A 123 -2.82 -2.44 13.73
C LEU A 123 -2.59 -3.81 14.38
N SER A 124 -1.67 -4.60 13.82
CA SER A 124 -1.27 -5.89 14.41
C SER A 124 -0.59 -5.77 15.77
N THR A 125 -0.18 -4.56 16.17
CA THR A 125 0.30 -4.23 17.51
C THR A 125 -0.81 -4.06 18.55
N ASN A 126 -2.04 -4.49 18.24
CA ASN A 126 -3.26 -4.30 19.07
C ASN A 126 -3.65 -2.84 19.32
N HIS A 127 -3.09 -1.91 18.55
CA HIS A 127 -3.49 -0.51 18.60
C HIS A 127 -4.53 -0.22 17.51
N THR A 128 -5.41 0.75 17.78
CA THR A 128 -6.40 1.20 16.81
C THR A 128 -6.20 2.67 16.50
N ILE A 129 -6.13 2.99 15.22
CA ILE A 129 -6.15 4.36 14.72
C ILE A 129 -7.55 4.62 14.16
N ILE A 130 -8.17 5.70 14.60
CA ILE A 130 -9.48 6.15 14.09
C ILE A 130 -9.24 7.39 13.24
N MET A 131 -9.48 7.29 11.93
CA MET A 131 -9.46 8.44 11.03
C MET A 131 -10.87 8.95 10.79
N LYS A 132 -11.07 10.25 10.84
CA LYS A 132 -12.38 10.88 10.57
C LYS A 132 -12.23 12.28 9.99
N ARG A 133 -13.31 12.81 9.40
CA ARG A 133 -13.38 14.23 9.09
C ARG A 133 -13.39 15.06 10.38
N PRO A 134 -12.64 16.18 10.47
CA PRO A 134 -12.71 17.07 11.62
C PRO A 134 -14.07 17.78 11.74
N ASP A 135 -14.73 18.03 10.62
CA ASP A 135 -16.07 18.60 10.51
C ASP A 135 -16.77 18.05 9.24
N PRO A 136 -18.11 18.11 9.14
CA PRO A 136 -18.86 17.49 8.03
C PRO A 136 -18.48 17.98 6.63
N LEU A 137 -17.99 19.22 6.49
CA LEU A 137 -17.66 19.84 5.20
C LEU A 137 -16.19 19.64 4.80
N SER A 138 -15.33 19.26 5.76
CA SER A 138 -13.92 19.03 5.48
C SER A 138 -13.68 17.79 4.61
N THR A 139 -12.80 17.91 3.62
CA THR A 139 -12.33 16.78 2.79
C THR A 139 -11.08 16.11 3.37
N THR A 140 -10.64 16.54 4.56
CA THR A 140 -9.45 16.03 5.24
C THR A 140 -9.79 14.82 6.11
N ARG A 141 -8.77 14.09 6.53
CA ARG A 141 -8.90 12.95 7.47
C ARG A 141 -7.87 13.09 8.58
N ARG A 142 -8.35 13.29 9.81
CA ARG A 142 -7.55 13.49 11.01
C ARG A 142 -7.55 12.24 11.88
N PHE A 143 -6.42 11.96 12.52
CA PHE A 143 -6.25 10.88 13.47
C PHE A 143 -5.16 11.18 14.50
N GLU A 144 -5.20 10.49 15.63
CA GLU A 144 -4.11 10.51 16.61
C GLU A 144 -3.03 9.50 16.22
N SER A 145 -1.78 9.97 16.09
CA SER A 145 -0.63 9.09 15.85
C SER A 145 -0.07 8.56 17.16
N LEU A 146 0.39 7.31 17.13
CA LEU A 146 1.17 6.72 18.24
C LEU A 146 2.60 7.26 18.29
N THR A 147 3.01 8.05 17.29
CA THR A 147 4.34 8.67 17.25
C THR A 147 4.34 9.99 18.04
N PRO A 148 5.53 10.49 18.45
CA PRO A 148 5.69 11.81 19.05
C PRO A 148 5.17 13.00 18.21
N LEU A 149 4.75 12.78 16.96
CA LEU A 149 4.15 13.81 16.12
C LEU A 149 2.70 14.15 16.54
N GLY A 150 2.07 13.33 17.38
CA GLY A 150 0.72 13.57 17.92
C GLY A 150 -0.37 13.50 16.84
N THR A 151 -1.30 14.44 16.85
CA THR A 151 -2.39 14.50 15.87
C THR A 151 -1.86 14.73 14.44
N LEU A 152 -2.28 13.88 13.52
CA LEU A 152 -1.93 13.95 12.11
C LEU A 152 -3.17 14.11 11.23
N GLU A 153 -3.02 14.77 10.10
CA GLU A 153 -4.13 15.04 9.17
C GLU A 153 -3.69 14.90 7.71
N TRP A 154 -4.37 14.02 6.97
CA TRP A 154 -4.26 13.95 5.52
C TRP A 154 -5.16 15.01 4.88
N LYS A 155 -4.56 15.87 4.08
CA LYS A 155 -5.25 16.89 3.28
C LYS A 155 -4.79 16.88 1.84
N SER A 156 -5.66 17.30 0.92
CA SER A 156 -5.29 17.46 -0.48
C SER A 156 -4.20 18.53 -0.64
N ASP A 157 -3.28 18.34 -1.58
CA ASP A 157 -2.20 19.29 -1.87
C ASP A 157 -2.67 20.52 -2.68
N GLY A 158 -3.98 20.68 -2.88
CA GLY A 158 -4.58 21.85 -3.53
C GLY A 158 -4.75 23.01 -2.54
N GLY A 159 -4.40 24.23 -2.97
CA GLY A 159 -4.54 25.45 -2.15
C GLY A 159 -5.99 25.85 -1.82
N PRO A 160 -6.18 26.92 -1.02
CA PRO A 160 -7.48 27.33 -0.48
C PRO A 160 -8.55 27.76 -1.50
N PHE A 161 -8.21 27.90 -2.78
CA PHE A 161 -9.11 28.35 -3.85
C PHE A 161 -9.16 27.41 -5.06
N GLY A 162 -9.03 26.10 -4.83
CA GLY A 162 -9.51 25.11 -5.79
C GLY A 162 -8.78 25.07 -7.13
N SER A 163 -7.62 24.40 -7.15
CA SER A 163 -7.58 23.29 -8.10
C SER A 163 -8.42 22.20 -7.46
N LEU A 164 -9.67 22.08 -7.92
CA LEU A 164 -10.62 21.05 -7.51
C LEU A 164 -9.90 19.70 -7.43
N VAL A 165 -9.84 19.15 -6.22
CA VAL A 165 -9.42 17.77 -5.90
C VAL A 165 -8.09 17.35 -6.57
N SER A 166 -6.98 17.98 -6.19
CA SER A 166 -5.67 17.35 -6.44
C SER A 166 -5.69 15.96 -5.81
N SER A 167 -5.36 14.93 -6.60
CA SER A 167 -5.21 13.56 -6.07
C SER A 167 -3.99 13.44 -5.15
N ASN A 168 -3.10 14.43 -5.12
CA ASN A 168 -1.95 14.47 -4.23
C ASN A 168 -2.40 14.75 -2.80
N LEU A 169 -1.73 14.11 -1.84
CA LEU A 169 -2.02 14.26 -0.42
C LEU A 169 -0.79 14.73 0.35
N LYS A 170 -1.03 15.51 1.39
CA LYS A 170 -0.05 15.89 2.40
C LYS A 170 -0.52 15.42 3.76
N LEU A 171 0.36 14.76 4.49
CA LEU A 171 0.18 14.46 5.91
C LEU A 171 0.79 15.60 6.71
N VAL A 172 0.00 16.27 7.53
CA VAL A 172 0.48 17.35 8.39
C VAL A 172 0.32 17.02 9.86
N ASP A 173 1.25 17.52 10.68
CA ASP A 173 1.13 17.49 12.14
C ASP A 173 0.24 18.62 12.68
N ALA A 174 -0.02 18.60 13.99
CA ALA A 174 -0.79 19.63 14.69
C ALA A 174 -0.20 21.05 14.55
N ARG A 175 1.08 21.18 14.19
CA ARG A 175 1.76 22.46 13.95
C ARG A 175 1.67 22.90 12.48
N GLY A 176 0.98 22.14 11.64
CA GLY A 176 0.83 22.39 10.21
C GLY A 176 2.05 22.00 9.36
N ARG A 177 3.07 21.37 9.95
CA ARG A 177 4.27 20.92 9.22
C ARG A 177 3.93 19.69 8.42
N THR A 178 4.37 19.64 7.16
CA THR A 178 4.18 18.43 6.33
C THR A 178 5.20 17.38 6.71
N VAL A 179 4.73 16.20 7.14
CA VAL A 179 5.56 15.09 7.60
C VAL A 179 5.66 13.96 6.57
N ALA A 180 4.67 13.84 5.68
CA ALA A 180 4.71 12.95 4.53
C ALA A 180 3.90 13.51 3.35
N ARG A 181 4.17 13.00 2.14
CA ARG A 181 3.43 13.34 0.92
C ARG A 181 3.11 12.09 0.12
N TYR A 182 1.96 12.10 -0.52
CA TYR A 182 1.62 11.19 -1.61
C TYR A 182 1.46 12.02 -2.89
N GLN A 183 2.11 11.57 -3.95
CA GLN A 183 2.07 12.18 -5.27
C GLN A 183 1.54 11.16 -6.27
N LYS A 184 0.36 11.43 -6.81
CA LYS A 184 -0.18 10.68 -7.94
C LYS A 184 0.55 11.10 -9.20
N ARG A 185 1.18 10.15 -9.89
CA ARG A 185 1.84 10.40 -11.17
C ARG A 185 0.87 10.05 -12.29
N SER A 186 0.78 10.92 -13.30
CA SER A 186 -0.19 10.73 -14.39
C SER A 186 0.17 9.50 -15.20
N SER A 187 -0.73 8.51 -15.21
CA SER A 187 -0.57 7.26 -15.93
C SER A 187 -0.85 7.37 -17.43
N SER A 188 -1.22 8.55 -17.94
CA SER A 188 -1.71 8.71 -19.32
C SER A 188 -0.61 8.72 -20.38
N LEU A 189 0.64 9.05 -20.02
CA LEU A 189 1.76 9.18 -20.97
C LEU A 189 3.04 8.52 -20.49
N SER A 190 3.24 8.39 -19.18
CA SER A 190 4.37 7.72 -18.57
C SER A 190 3.86 6.62 -17.63
N ARG A 191 4.44 5.42 -17.72
CA ARG A 191 4.21 4.31 -16.79
C ARG A 191 4.92 4.59 -15.45
N GLU A 192 4.78 5.80 -14.93
CA GLU A 192 5.34 6.26 -13.67
C GLU A 192 4.49 5.74 -12.52
N ASN A 193 5.15 5.26 -11.48
CA ASN A 193 4.48 4.83 -10.25
C ASN A 193 4.14 6.06 -9.41
N ASP A 194 3.07 5.96 -8.62
CA ASP A 194 2.78 6.97 -7.61
C ASP A 194 3.89 6.94 -6.53
N VAL A 195 4.04 8.01 -5.76
CA VAL A 195 5.15 8.14 -4.82
C VAL A 195 4.65 8.54 -3.44
N ILE A 196 5.13 7.84 -2.40
CA ILE A 196 4.99 8.27 -1.00
C ILE A 196 6.36 8.70 -0.50
N THR A 197 6.47 9.90 0.07
CA THR A 197 7.71 10.48 0.59
C THR A 197 7.55 10.87 2.06
N LEU A 198 8.45 10.42 2.91
CA LEU A 198 8.61 10.88 4.29
C LEU A 198 9.50 12.12 4.33
N LEU A 199 9.03 13.19 4.97
CA LEU A 199 9.74 14.47 5.11
C LEU A 199 10.35 14.70 6.49
N VAL A 200 10.11 13.77 7.41
CA VAL A 200 10.70 13.74 8.75
C VAL A 200 11.63 12.54 8.87
N PRO A 201 12.56 12.55 9.85
CA PRO A 201 13.29 11.35 10.24
C PRO A 201 12.32 10.17 10.43
N GLU A 202 12.73 9.00 9.93
CA GLU A 202 11.93 7.79 10.15
C GLU A 202 11.95 7.49 11.65
N LEU A 203 10.78 7.50 12.25
CA LEU A 203 10.53 6.98 13.59
C LEU A 203 10.12 5.51 13.43
N ASP A 204 10.44 4.66 14.39
CA ASP A 204 10.14 3.23 14.29
C ASP A 204 8.66 2.99 13.97
N GLY A 205 8.41 2.25 12.89
CA GLY A 205 7.05 1.92 12.42
C GLY A 205 6.29 3.10 11.81
N PHE A 206 6.87 4.28 11.66
CA PHE A 206 6.16 5.44 11.10
C PHE A 206 5.83 5.26 9.63
N LEU A 207 6.71 4.63 8.84
CA LEU A 207 6.41 4.31 7.44
C LEU A 207 5.17 3.43 7.32
N ASP A 208 5.02 2.43 8.20
CA ASP A 208 3.87 1.52 8.25
C ASP A 208 2.57 2.31 8.48
N ILE A 209 2.58 3.26 9.44
CA ILE A 209 1.45 4.15 9.73
C ILE A 209 1.14 5.06 8.53
N VAL A 210 2.16 5.68 7.93
CA VAL A 210 1.99 6.57 6.77
C VAL A 210 1.39 5.81 5.60
N VAL A 211 1.90 4.62 5.29
CA VAL A 211 1.41 3.80 4.19
C VAL A 211 -0.04 3.39 4.43
N ILE A 212 -0.37 2.79 5.58
CA ILE A 212 -1.74 2.28 5.80
C ILE A 212 -2.78 3.41 5.82
N THR A 213 -2.47 4.54 6.46
CA THR A 213 -3.39 5.68 6.53
C THR A 213 -3.52 6.41 5.18
N CYS A 214 -2.45 6.46 4.38
CA CYS A 214 -2.49 6.99 3.01
C CYS A 214 -3.38 6.11 2.13
N MET A 215 -3.15 4.79 2.14
CA MET A 215 -3.93 3.85 1.32
C MET A 215 -5.40 3.83 1.74
N ALA A 216 -5.67 3.87 3.04
CA ALA A 216 -7.04 4.00 3.55
C ALA A 216 -7.72 5.28 3.06
N THR A 217 -7.00 6.40 3.00
CA THR A 217 -7.54 7.67 2.48
C THR A 217 -7.83 7.59 0.98
N ILE A 218 -6.93 7.00 0.19
CA ILE A 218 -7.09 6.83 -1.26
C ILE A 218 -8.29 5.93 -1.57
N GLU A 219 -8.39 4.79 -0.90
CA GLU A 219 -9.46 3.83 -1.14
C GLU A 219 -10.81 4.31 -0.62
N TYR A 220 -10.86 5.02 0.52
CA TYR A 220 -12.09 5.64 0.98
C TYR A 220 -12.64 6.62 -0.06
N ARG A 221 -11.79 7.49 -0.63
CA ARG A 221 -12.21 8.43 -1.67
C ARG A 221 -12.74 7.69 -2.91
N ARG A 222 -12.08 6.62 -3.34
CA ARG A 222 -12.55 5.80 -4.46
C ARG A 222 -13.94 5.21 -4.19
N VAL A 223 -14.17 4.66 -2.99
CA VAL A 223 -15.47 4.09 -2.61
C VAL A 223 -16.55 5.18 -2.47
N GLU A 224 -16.19 6.35 -1.93
CA GLU A 224 -17.10 7.52 -1.83
C GLU A 224 -17.48 8.03 -3.23
N ASP A 225 -16.53 8.13 -4.16
CA ASP A 225 -16.76 8.53 -5.55
C ASP A 225 -17.65 7.51 -6.30
N GLU A 226 -17.39 6.20 -6.15
CA GLU A 226 -18.21 5.14 -6.74
C GLU A 226 -19.66 5.16 -6.24
N ALA A 227 -19.86 5.38 -4.93
CA ALA A 227 -21.20 5.49 -4.36
C ALA A 227 -21.97 6.73 -4.88
N ILE A 228 -21.29 7.85 -5.11
CA ILE A 228 -21.89 9.05 -5.70
C ILE A 228 -22.29 8.80 -7.16
N GLU A 229 -21.43 8.14 -7.94
CA GLU A 229 -21.72 7.78 -9.33
C GLU A 229 -22.90 6.81 -9.46
N GLU A 230 -23.01 5.80 -8.60
CA GLU A 230 -24.15 4.87 -8.57
C GLU A 230 -25.48 5.59 -8.28
N VAL A 231 -25.49 6.54 -7.34
CA VAL A 231 -26.69 7.35 -7.03
C VAL A 231 -27.03 8.29 -8.18
N ALA A 232 -26.03 8.87 -8.86
CA ALA A 232 -26.23 9.81 -9.96
C ALA A 232 -26.62 9.13 -11.29
N GLY A 233 -26.18 7.90 -11.52
CA GLY A 233 -26.49 7.11 -12.73
C GLY A 233 -27.81 6.34 -12.68
N GLY A 234 -28.52 6.37 -11.55
CA GLY A 234 -29.82 5.72 -11.34
C GLY A 234 -31.04 6.53 -11.79
N VAL A 235 -30.93 7.33 -12.86
CA VAL A 235 -32.05 8.10 -13.47
C VAL A 235 -32.44 7.51 -14.82
#